data_AF-A0A2E3K8F3-F1
#
_entry.id   AF-A0A2E3K8F3-F1
#
_cell.length_a   1.000
_cell.length_b   1.000
_cell.length_c   1.000
_cell.angle_alpha   90.00
_cell.angle_beta   90.00
_cell.angle_gamma   90.00
#
_symmetry.space_group_name_H-M   'P 1'
#
loop_
_entity.id
_entity.type
_entity.pdbx_description
1 polymer ?
#
loop_
_entity_poly.entity_id
_entity_poly.type
_entity_poly.pdbx_seq_one_letter_code
_entity_poly.pdbx_strand_id
1 'polypeptide(L)'
;MVKFYECTKPMIIDWISQEYIPHLTASFTDPQKRVSIGYLFAAFIIAIIWITVAKKQTFRRGFVLGLKKMIGLSIIWSKSSRADYKLLLINKALLILLSPFLVARLTVATAIFFYLKEIFPYGSGIFADSPIWIASVTYTVFLFLFDDFSRFAVHLGLHKIPILWAFHKTHHSAETLTPFTVFRAHPVESVIFSLRGTIVQSVAVSLFIFVFGTSIELLTIYGTSILLFAFNATGANLRHSHVPISYGKIEKFFMSPAQHQLHHSSAKQHHDKNFGVALSIWDNWAKTLHFSHGEMGLSFGVKSELYQNNHSLFSLYLRPFQEVIKYPKINSETKPREENVVFKKII
;
A
#
# COMPACT_ATOMS: atom_id res chain seq x y z
N MET A 1 -49.23 -25.60 -19.70
CA MET A 1 -49.01 -24.18 -19.33
C MET A 1 -47.73 -24.09 -18.51
N VAL A 2 -46.61 -23.74 -19.15
CA VAL A 2 -45.37 -23.38 -18.44
C VAL A 2 -45.55 -21.94 -17.97
N LYS A 3 -45.58 -21.73 -16.65
CA LYS A 3 -45.61 -20.38 -16.06
C LYS A 3 -44.26 -19.72 -16.34
N PHE A 4 -44.23 -18.81 -17.31
CA PHE A 4 -43.18 -17.80 -17.43
C PHE A 4 -43.47 -16.67 -16.44
N TYR A 5 -42.95 -16.83 -15.23
CA TYR A 5 -42.65 -15.77 -14.28
C TYR A 5 -41.22 -16.15 -13.81
N GLU A 6 -40.19 -15.29 -13.83
CA GLU A 6 -40.17 -13.90 -13.43
C GLU A 6 -39.01 -13.15 -14.12
N CYS A 7 -39.31 -11.91 -14.52
CA CYS A 7 -38.52 -10.71 -14.30
C CYS A 7 -36.98 -10.88 -14.26
N THR A 8 -36.33 -10.60 -15.39
CA THR A 8 -34.92 -10.24 -15.45
C THR A 8 -34.67 -9.03 -14.55
N LYS A 9 -34.32 -9.23 -13.29
CA LYS A 9 -33.59 -8.21 -12.54
C LYS A 9 -32.38 -7.84 -13.39
N PRO A 10 -32.12 -6.55 -13.65
CA PRO A 10 -30.98 -6.18 -14.47
C PRO A 10 -29.73 -6.69 -13.73
N MET A 11 -28.94 -7.54 -14.39
CA MET A 11 -27.73 -8.20 -13.86
C MET A 11 -26.81 -7.23 -13.11
N ILE A 12 -26.86 -5.94 -13.45
CA ILE A 12 -26.14 -4.84 -12.79
C ILE A 12 -26.62 -4.59 -11.36
N ILE A 13 -27.93 -4.55 -11.08
CA ILE A 13 -28.46 -4.31 -9.73
C ILE A 13 -28.08 -5.48 -8.81
N ASP A 14 -28.20 -6.71 -9.31
CA ASP A 14 -27.80 -7.90 -8.55
C ASP A 14 -26.28 -7.91 -8.32
N TRP A 15 -25.46 -7.61 -9.33
CA TRP A 15 -24.00 -7.48 -9.13
C TRP A 15 -23.64 -6.36 -8.15
N ILE A 16 -24.30 -5.19 -8.23
CA ILE A 16 -24.05 -4.09 -7.29
C ILE A 16 -24.37 -4.52 -5.86
N SER A 17 -25.53 -5.15 -5.65
CA SER A 17 -26.02 -5.50 -4.31
C SER A 17 -25.31 -6.72 -3.71
N GLN A 18 -24.97 -7.72 -4.50
CA GLN A 18 -24.38 -8.99 -4.03
C GLN A 18 -22.86 -9.01 -4.07
N GLU A 19 -22.24 -8.32 -5.04
CA GLU A 19 -20.78 -8.33 -5.20
C GLU A 19 -20.17 -7.00 -4.74
N TYR A 20 -20.55 -5.89 -5.37
CA TYR A 20 -19.83 -4.62 -5.17
C TYR A 20 -20.01 -4.04 -3.76
N ILE A 21 -21.25 -3.90 -3.27
CA ILE A 21 -21.53 -3.31 -1.95
C ILE A 21 -20.86 -4.11 -0.83
N PRO A 22 -20.99 -5.46 -0.73
CA PRO A 22 -20.33 -6.23 0.31
C PRO A 22 -18.81 -6.10 0.28
N HIS A 23 -18.19 -6.11 -0.90
CA HIS A 23 -16.75 -5.93 -1.01
C HIS A 23 -16.31 -4.49 -0.66
N LEU A 24 -17.10 -3.48 -0.99
CA LEU A 24 -16.84 -2.09 -0.63
C LEU A 24 -16.94 -1.91 0.89
N THR A 25 -18.02 -2.38 1.52
CA THR A 25 -18.22 -2.29 2.98
C THR A 25 -17.17 -3.09 3.75
N ALA A 26 -16.77 -4.27 3.24
CA ALA A 26 -15.67 -5.04 3.79
C ALA A 26 -14.36 -4.25 3.88
N SER A 27 -14.14 -3.24 3.02
CA SER A 27 -12.96 -2.38 3.12
C SER A 27 -12.86 -1.66 4.47
N PHE A 28 -14.00 -1.46 5.15
CA PHE A 28 -14.13 -0.76 6.43
C PHE A 28 -14.44 -1.67 7.62
N THR A 29 -14.97 -2.87 7.39
CA THR A 29 -15.36 -3.79 8.48
C THR A 29 -14.37 -4.95 8.67
N ASP A 30 -13.65 -5.36 7.63
CA ASP A 30 -12.67 -6.45 7.71
C ASP A 30 -11.38 -5.96 8.39
N PRO A 31 -10.97 -6.55 9.54
CA PRO A 31 -9.76 -6.18 10.27
C PRO A 31 -8.46 -6.50 9.50
N GLN A 32 -8.51 -7.21 8.37
CA GLN A 32 -7.37 -7.36 7.47
C GLN A 32 -7.15 -6.12 6.59
N LYS A 33 -8.13 -5.23 6.48
CA LYS A 33 -8.05 -4.03 5.65
C LYS A 33 -7.50 -2.86 6.45
N ARG A 34 -6.55 -2.14 5.85
CA ARG A 34 -5.87 -0.99 6.47
C ARG A 34 -6.84 0.09 6.96
N VAL A 35 -7.92 0.35 6.21
CA VAL A 35 -8.90 1.41 6.56
C VAL A 35 -10.11 0.86 7.33
N SER A 36 -9.97 -0.31 7.96
CA SER A 36 -10.99 -0.82 8.87
C SER A 36 -11.29 0.22 9.95
N ILE A 37 -12.54 0.31 10.38
CA ILE A 37 -12.99 1.33 11.33
C ILE A 37 -12.22 1.26 12.65
N GLY A 38 -11.83 0.04 13.08
CA GLY A 38 -10.99 -0.17 14.25
C GLY A 38 -9.62 0.51 14.12
N TYR A 39 -8.95 0.36 12.97
CA TYR A 39 -7.65 1.00 12.75
C TYR A 39 -7.74 2.51 12.52
N LEU A 40 -8.82 2.99 11.91
CA LEU A 40 -9.06 4.43 11.79
C LEU A 40 -9.28 5.06 13.16
N PHE A 41 -10.03 4.40 14.04
CA PHE A 41 -10.24 4.83 15.41
C PHE A 41 -8.95 4.79 16.24
N ALA A 42 -8.17 3.71 16.13
CA ALA A 42 -6.85 3.61 16.77
C ALA A 42 -5.91 4.73 16.32
N ALA A 43 -5.82 5.00 15.01
CA ALA A 43 -5.04 6.11 14.47
C ALA A 43 -5.49 7.47 15.03
N PHE A 44 -6.80 7.68 15.18
CA PHE A 44 -7.34 8.90 15.75
C PHE A 44 -6.94 9.09 17.23
N ILE A 45 -7.04 8.03 18.04
CA ILE A 45 -6.59 8.05 19.44
C ILE A 45 -5.10 8.36 19.52
N ILE A 46 -4.27 7.65 18.75
CA ILE A 46 -2.81 7.83 18.75
C ILE A 46 -2.44 9.25 18.34
N ALA A 47 -3.12 9.82 17.35
CA ALA A 47 -2.92 11.22 16.94
C ALA A 47 -3.19 12.21 18.09
N ILE A 48 -4.29 12.04 18.83
CA ILE A 48 -4.62 12.91 19.97
C ILE A 48 -3.60 12.75 21.09
N ILE A 49 -3.22 11.52 21.42
CA ILE A 49 -2.20 11.24 22.45
C ILE A 49 -0.87 11.88 22.05
N TRP A 50 -0.44 11.72 20.80
CA TRP A 50 0.80 12.30 20.31
C TRP A 50 0.81 13.83 20.40
N ILE A 51 -0.27 14.50 19.96
CA ILE A 51 -0.37 15.96 20.04
C ILE A 51 -0.41 16.42 21.50
N THR A 52 -1.10 15.70 22.38
CA THR A 52 -1.21 16.07 23.80
C THR A 52 0.13 15.89 24.51
N VAL A 53 0.72 14.70 24.41
CA VAL A 53 1.92 14.32 25.16
C VAL A 53 3.18 14.84 24.48
N ALA A 54 3.45 14.44 23.25
CA ALA A 54 4.72 14.74 22.58
C ALA A 54 4.86 16.22 22.20
N LYS A 55 3.74 16.93 21.94
CA LYS A 55 3.74 18.38 21.69
C LYS A 55 3.37 19.21 22.92
N LYS A 56 3.33 18.60 24.12
CA LYS A 56 3.10 19.25 25.42
C LYS A 56 1.89 20.18 25.43
N GLN A 57 0.77 19.73 24.85
CA GLN A 57 -0.49 20.45 24.84
C GLN A 57 -1.40 19.97 25.98
N THR A 58 -2.34 20.81 26.42
CA THR A 58 -3.42 20.34 27.30
C THR A 58 -4.32 19.35 26.57
N PHE A 59 -4.98 18.43 27.29
CA PHE A 59 -5.88 17.44 26.67
C PHE A 59 -6.94 18.09 25.78
N ARG A 60 -7.61 19.16 26.26
CA ARG A 60 -8.62 19.89 25.48
C ARG A 60 -8.04 20.44 24.17
N ARG A 61 -6.85 21.03 24.21
CA ARG A 61 -6.19 21.58 23.02
C ARG A 61 -5.69 20.48 22.10
N GLY A 62 -5.13 19.41 22.64
CA GLY A 62 -4.68 18.23 21.89
C GLY A 62 -5.83 17.54 21.16
N PHE A 63 -6.97 17.37 21.81
CA PHE A 63 -8.19 16.84 21.20
C PHE A 63 -8.69 17.70 20.03
N VAL A 64 -8.82 19.01 20.21
CA VAL A 64 -9.27 19.94 19.15
C VAL A 64 -8.27 19.96 17.98
N LEU A 65 -6.96 19.99 18.25
CA LEU A 65 -5.94 19.94 17.21
C LEU A 65 -5.91 18.59 16.48
N GLY A 66 -6.11 17.48 17.20
CA GLY A 66 -6.24 16.15 16.63
C GLY A 66 -7.43 16.04 15.68
N LEU A 67 -8.61 16.49 16.11
CA LEU A 67 -9.80 16.61 15.26
C LEU A 67 -9.51 17.43 14.00
N LYS A 68 -8.91 18.63 14.16
CA LYS A 68 -8.61 19.51 13.04
C LYS A 68 -7.61 18.89 12.05
N LYS A 69 -6.62 18.12 12.52
CA LYS A 69 -5.57 17.50 11.69
C LYS A 69 -5.98 16.16 11.05
N MET A 70 -6.89 15.43 11.68
CA MET A 70 -7.33 14.12 11.18
C MET A 70 -8.61 14.23 10.32
N ILE A 71 -9.59 15.02 10.77
CA ILE A 71 -10.93 15.06 10.17
C ILE A 71 -11.47 16.49 9.97
N GLY A 72 -10.61 17.50 9.93
CA GLY A 72 -11.02 18.87 9.65
C GLY A 72 -11.77 18.98 8.32
N LEU A 73 -12.83 19.80 8.25
CA LEU A 73 -13.68 19.93 7.06
C LEU A 73 -12.87 20.27 5.80
N SER A 74 -11.86 21.15 5.93
CA SER A 74 -10.97 21.49 4.82
C SER A 74 -10.12 20.33 4.32
N ILE A 75 -9.88 19.30 5.15
CA ILE A 75 -9.14 18.08 4.79
C ILE A 75 -10.09 17.11 4.12
N ILE A 76 -11.19 16.73 4.80
CA ILE A 76 -12.08 15.67 4.31
C ILE A 76 -12.86 16.09 3.06
N TRP A 77 -13.14 17.38 2.90
CA TRP A 77 -13.86 17.92 1.74
C TRP A 77 -12.96 18.62 0.72
N SER A 78 -11.63 18.53 0.85
CA SER A 78 -10.71 19.06 -0.15
C SER A 78 -10.95 18.45 -1.54
N LYS A 79 -10.56 19.15 -2.60
CA LYS A 79 -10.59 18.60 -3.97
C LYS A 79 -9.78 17.30 -4.06
N SER A 80 -8.66 17.24 -3.34
CA SER A 80 -7.77 16.08 -3.27
C SER A 80 -8.45 14.86 -2.61
N SER A 81 -9.07 15.03 -1.44
CA SER A 81 -9.72 13.92 -0.71
C SER A 81 -10.97 13.42 -1.44
N ARG A 82 -11.72 14.31 -2.10
CA ARG A 82 -12.84 13.89 -2.96
C ARG A 82 -12.40 13.01 -4.12
N ALA A 83 -11.20 13.23 -4.66
CA ALA A 83 -10.63 12.35 -5.68
C ALA A 83 -10.32 10.96 -5.11
N ASP A 84 -9.76 10.88 -3.90
CA ASP A 84 -9.50 9.61 -3.20
C ASP A 84 -10.80 8.79 -3.04
N TYR A 85 -11.91 9.42 -2.65
CA TYR A 85 -13.19 8.72 -2.49
C TYR A 85 -13.74 8.22 -3.83
N LYS A 86 -13.64 9.01 -4.90
CA LYS A 86 -14.07 8.57 -6.23
C LYS A 86 -13.21 7.42 -6.74
N LEU A 87 -11.90 7.49 -6.53
CA LEU A 87 -10.98 6.41 -6.88
C LEU A 87 -11.26 5.16 -6.06
N LEU A 88 -11.54 5.26 -4.76
CA LEU A 88 -11.98 4.13 -3.94
C LEU A 88 -13.17 3.40 -4.59
N LEU A 89 -14.24 4.13 -4.92
CA LEU A 89 -15.45 3.54 -5.50
C LEU A 89 -15.15 2.86 -6.84
N ILE A 90 -14.46 3.55 -7.75
CA ILE A 90 -14.19 3.05 -9.10
C ILE A 90 -13.16 1.91 -9.08
N ASN A 91 -12.02 2.10 -8.42
CA ASN A 91 -10.96 1.08 -8.35
C ASN A 91 -11.46 -0.19 -7.67
N LYS A 92 -12.36 -0.08 -6.69
CA LYS A 92 -12.93 -1.27 -6.06
C LYS A 92 -13.75 -2.09 -7.05
N ALA A 93 -14.61 -1.45 -7.84
CA ALA A 93 -15.37 -2.11 -8.88
C ALA A 93 -14.43 -2.77 -9.91
N LEU A 94 -13.43 -2.02 -10.40
CA LEU A 94 -12.45 -2.53 -11.36
C LEU A 94 -11.71 -3.76 -10.82
N LEU A 95 -11.26 -3.74 -9.56
CA LEU A 95 -10.52 -4.87 -8.98
C LEU A 95 -11.39 -6.11 -8.80
N ILE A 96 -12.68 -5.96 -8.46
CA ILE A 96 -13.61 -7.09 -8.39
C ILE A 96 -13.74 -7.73 -9.77
N LEU A 97 -13.96 -6.91 -10.81
CA LEU A 97 -14.09 -7.38 -12.19
C LEU A 97 -12.80 -8.02 -12.73
N LEU A 98 -11.63 -7.54 -12.29
CA LEU A 98 -10.34 -8.08 -12.69
C LEU A 98 -9.93 -9.33 -11.90
N SER A 99 -10.48 -9.55 -10.70
CA SER A 99 -10.06 -10.63 -9.81
C SER A 99 -10.14 -12.05 -10.41
N PRO A 100 -11.12 -12.41 -11.27
CA PRO A 100 -11.14 -13.73 -11.91
C PRO A 100 -9.98 -13.94 -12.90
N PHE A 101 -9.44 -12.86 -13.46
CA PHE A 101 -8.30 -12.92 -14.40
C PHE A 101 -6.94 -12.91 -13.70
N LEU A 102 -6.92 -12.65 -12.39
CA LEU A 102 -5.70 -12.75 -11.60
C LEU A 102 -5.45 -14.21 -11.24
N VAL A 103 -4.19 -14.63 -11.31
CA VAL A 103 -3.81 -16.02 -11.08
C VAL A 103 -4.24 -16.46 -9.68
N ALA A 104 -4.93 -17.59 -9.60
CA ALA A 104 -5.35 -18.17 -8.32
C ALA A 104 -4.11 -18.54 -7.50
N ARG A 105 -3.99 -17.93 -6.30
CA ARG A 105 -2.84 -18.13 -5.39
C ARG A 105 -2.57 -19.60 -5.09
N LEU A 106 -3.64 -20.40 -4.96
CA LEU A 106 -3.56 -21.83 -4.73
C LEU A 106 -2.90 -22.57 -5.90
N THR A 107 -3.24 -22.24 -7.14
CA THR A 107 -2.64 -22.85 -8.33
C THR A 107 -1.14 -22.59 -8.40
N VAL A 108 -0.71 -21.34 -8.17
CA VAL A 108 0.73 -20.99 -8.13
C VAL A 108 1.43 -21.69 -6.98
N ALA A 109 0.80 -21.73 -5.80
CA ALA A 109 1.37 -22.41 -4.64
C ALA A 109 1.57 -23.91 -4.92
N THR A 110 0.55 -24.59 -5.44
CA THR A 110 0.62 -26.00 -5.81
C THR A 110 1.71 -26.27 -6.84
N ALA A 111 1.82 -25.42 -7.88
CA ALA A 111 2.87 -25.55 -8.89
C ALA A 111 4.28 -25.42 -8.27
N ILE A 112 4.50 -24.42 -7.41
CA ILE A 112 5.78 -24.24 -6.71
C ILE A 112 6.07 -25.44 -5.80
N PHE A 113 5.07 -25.96 -5.08
CA PHE A 113 5.25 -27.11 -4.21
C PHE A 113 5.71 -28.36 -4.98
N PHE A 114 5.05 -28.68 -6.10
CA PHE A 114 5.45 -29.83 -6.93
C PHE A 114 6.82 -29.64 -7.58
N TYR A 115 7.14 -28.42 -8.01
CA TYR A 115 8.47 -28.10 -8.51
C TYR A 115 9.56 -28.29 -7.44
N LEU A 116 9.30 -27.87 -6.19
CA LEU A 116 10.21 -28.12 -5.07
C LEU A 116 10.38 -29.63 -4.80
N LYS A 117 9.29 -30.43 -4.88
CA LYS A 117 9.34 -31.89 -4.76
C LYS A 117 10.18 -32.56 -5.85
N GLU A 118 10.13 -32.04 -7.07
CA GLU A 118 10.92 -32.57 -8.19
C GLU A 118 12.42 -32.34 -7.99
N ILE A 119 12.81 -31.12 -7.59
CA ILE A 119 14.22 -30.76 -7.39
C ILE A 119 14.78 -31.32 -6.08
N PHE A 120 13.93 -31.44 -5.05
CA PHE A 120 14.31 -31.89 -3.71
C PHE A 120 13.41 -33.05 -3.24
N PRO A 121 13.52 -34.25 -3.86
CA PRO A 121 12.61 -35.37 -3.59
C PRO A 121 12.60 -35.82 -2.12
N TYR A 122 13.74 -35.74 -1.44
CA TYR A 122 13.90 -36.07 -0.01
C TYR A 122 13.82 -34.85 0.92
N GLY A 123 13.65 -33.64 0.37
CA GLY A 123 13.66 -32.39 1.14
C GLY A 123 12.32 -32.02 1.76
N SER A 124 11.27 -32.78 1.48
CA SER A 124 9.94 -32.48 1.98
C SER A 124 9.71 -33.06 3.37
N GLY A 125 9.14 -32.26 4.26
CA GLY A 125 8.80 -32.67 5.62
C GLY A 125 10.02 -32.84 6.52
N ILE A 126 11.18 -32.30 6.16
CA ILE A 126 12.41 -32.38 6.99
C ILE A 126 12.23 -31.79 8.40
N PHE A 127 11.23 -30.91 8.59
CA PHE A 127 10.83 -30.36 9.87
C PHE A 127 9.39 -30.70 10.26
N ALA A 128 8.82 -31.80 9.72
CA ALA A 128 7.43 -32.19 9.97
C ALA A 128 7.12 -32.45 11.45
N ASP A 129 8.09 -32.99 12.20
CA ASP A 129 7.98 -33.28 13.63
C ASP A 129 8.26 -32.06 14.52
N SER A 130 8.54 -30.89 13.95
CA SER A 130 8.78 -29.68 14.73
C SER A 130 7.51 -29.24 15.47
N PRO A 131 7.63 -28.73 16.70
CA PRO A 131 6.52 -28.09 17.39
C PRO A 131 5.84 -27.03 16.52
N ILE A 132 4.51 -27.02 16.54
CA ILE A 132 3.69 -26.12 15.70
C ILE A 132 4.10 -24.65 15.85
N TRP A 133 4.46 -24.21 17.05
CA TRP A 133 4.84 -22.83 17.31
C TRP A 133 6.12 -22.42 16.55
N ILE A 134 7.05 -23.34 16.29
CA ILE A 134 8.27 -23.07 15.51
C ILE A 134 7.88 -22.74 14.08
N ALA A 135 7.06 -23.61 13.46
CA ALA A 135 6.57 -23.41 12.10
C ALA A 135 5.77 -22.11 11.99
N SER A 136 4.87 -21.83 12.94
CA SER A 136 4.05 -20.61 12.95
C SER A 136 4.88 -19.33 13.09
N VAL A 137 5.83 -19.29 14.03
CA VAL A 137 6.68 -18.10 14.24
C VAL A 137 7.59 -17.86 13.05
N THR A 138 8.27 -18.89 12.56
CA THR A 138 9.19 -18.76 11.42
C THR A 138 8.44 -18.39 10.14
N TYR A 139 7.26 -18.98 9.88
CA TYR A 139 6.39 -18.59 8.77
C TYR A 139 5.97 -17.13 8.88
N THR A 140 5.50 -16.71 10.05
CA THR A 140 5.02 -15.34 10.29
C THR A 140 6.12 -14.32 10.05
N VAL A 141 7.33 -14.57 10.57
CA VAL A 141 8.49 -13.69 10.39
C VAL A 141 8.95 -13.69 8.94
N PHE A 142 9.07 -14.86 8.30
CA PHE A 142 9.47 -14.97 6.90
C PHE A 142 8.49 -14.23 5.99
N LEU A 143 7.19 -14.50 6.13
CA LEU A 143 6.15 -13.87 5.33
C LEU A 143 6.17 -12.35 5.53
N PHE A 144 6.28 -11.86 6.76
CA PHE A 144 6.33 -10.42 7.02
C PHE A 144 7.55 -9.76 6.37
N LEU A 145 8.75 -10.30 6.56
CA LEU A 145 9.98 -9.73 5.99
C LEU A 145 9.99 -9.81 4.46
N PHE A 146 9.56 -10.93 3.89
CA PHE A 146 9.51 -11.11 2.44
C PHE A 146 8.43 -10.22 1.80
N ASP A 147 7.27 -10.06 2.46
CA ASP A 147 6.25 -9.10 2.05
C ASP A 147 6.78 -7.67 2.16
N ASP A 148 7.30 -7.23 3.30
CA ASP A 148 7.76 -5.85 3.45
C ASP A 148 8.89 -5.50 2.46
N PHE A 149 9.88 -6.39 2.28
CA PHE A 149 10.95 -6.23 1.29
C PHE A 149 10.43 -6.13 -0.15
N SER A 150 9.57 -7.07 -0.58
CA SER A 150 9.06 -7.06 -1.95
C SER A 150 8.14 -5.86 -2.23
N ARG A 151 7.47 -5.33 -1.20
CA ARG A 151 6.75 -4.03 -1.28
C ARG A 151 7.73 -2.89 -1.49
N PHE A 152 8.80 -2.83 -0.71
CA PHE A 152 9.87 -1.86 -0.88
C PHE A 152 10.47 -1.93 -2.30
N ALA A 153 10.78 -3.13 -2.80
CA ALA A 153 11.38 -3.31 -4.13
C ALA A 153 10.46 -2.83 -5.26
N VAL A 154 9.17 -3.18 -5.21
CA VAL A 154 8.17 -2.65 -6.15
C VAL A 154 8.10 -1.14 -6.04
N HIS A 155 8.03 -0.58 -4.83
CA HIS A 155 7.92 0.85 -4.62
C HIS A 155 9.15 1.63 -5.11
N LEU A 156 10.35 1.13 -4.87
CA LEU A 156 11.58 1.64 -5.46
C LEU A 156 11.51 1.62 -6.99
N GLY A 157 11.04 0.52 -7.58
CA GLY A 157 10.80 0.41 -9.03
C GLY A 157 9.79 1.43 -9.54
N LEU A 158 8.69 1.65 -8.82
CA LEU A 158 7.66 2.64 -9.13
C LEU A 158 8.23 4.07 -9.17
N HIS A 159 9.28 4.37 -8.40
CA HIS A 159 9.96 5.67 -8.46
C HIS A 159 11.06 5.73 -9.51
N LYS A 160 11.84 4.65 -9.67
CA LYS A 160 13.05 4.66 -10.49
C LYS A 160 12.81 4.34 -11.96
N ILE A 161 11.77 3.58 -12.29
CA ILE A 161 11.43 3.21 -13.67
C ILE A 161 10.42 4.25 -14.20
N PRO A 162 10.76 5.03 -15.24
CA PRO A 162 9.94 6.16 -15.68
C PRO A 162 8.50 5.80 -16.08
N ILE A 163 8.32 4.64 -16.74
CA ILE A 163 6.99 4.15 -17.10
C ILE A 163 6.16 3.85 -15.85
N LEU A 164 6.75 3.24 -14.83
CA LEU A 164 6.06 2.95 -13.58
C LEU A 164 5.79 4.22 -12.78
N TRP A 165 6.72 5.17 -12.81
CA TRP A 165 6.56 6.48 -12.17
C TRP A 165 5.39 7.25 -12.75
N ALA A 166 5.16 7.21 -14.06
CA ALA A 166 4.00 7.84 -14.69
C ALA A 166 2.67 7.40 -14.05
N PHE A 167 2.55 6.11 -13.69
CA PHE A 167 1.39 5.59 -12.97
C PHE A 167 1.42 5.93 -11.48
N HIS A 168 2.58 5.84 -10.83
CA HIS A 168 2.71 6.10 -9.39
C HIS A 168 2.54 7.59 -9.03
N LYS A 169 2.76 8.51 -9.99
CA LYS A 169 2.39 9.93 -9.85
C LYS A 169 0.94 10.13 -9.45
N THR A 170 0.02 9.23 -9.84
CA THR A 170 -1.38 9.29 -9.40
C THR A 170 -1.46 9.31 -7.88
N HIS A 171 -0.68 8.49 -7.19
CA HIS A 171 -0.59 8.44 -5.72
C HIS A 171 0.08 9.68 -5.13
N HIS A 172 1.20 10.11 -5.72
CA HIS A 172 1.92 11.31 -5.29
C HIS A 172 1.22 12.64 -5.65
N SER A 173 0.18 12.61 -6.49
CA SER A 173 -0.59 13.81 -6.85
C SER A 173 -1.48 14.31 -5.71
N ALA A 174 -1.60 13.55 -4.61
CA ALA A 174 -2.32 13.96 -3.42
C ALA A 174 -1.73 15.25 -2.82
N GLU A 175 -2.53 16.32 -2.79
CA GLU A 175 -2.18 17.58 -2.11
C GLU A 175 -2.62 17.57 -0.64
N THR A 176 -3.49 16.64 -0.27
CA THR A 176 -4.01 16.44 1.08
C THR A 176 -3.95 14.95 1.37
N LEU A 177 -3.19 14.56 2.40
CA LEU A 177 -3.05 13.18 2.80
C LEU A 177 -4.13 12.81 3.82
N THR A 178 -4.85 11.74 3.53
CA THR A 178 -5.82 11.11 4.43
C THR A 178 -5.64 9.59 4.39
N PRO A 179 -6.17 8.82 5.35
CA PRO A 179 -6.13 7.36 5.27
C PRO A 179 -6.64 6.80 3.93
N PHE A 180 -7.56 7.51 3.26
CA PHE A 180 -8.11 7.17 1.95
C PHE A 180 -7.16 7.40 0.78
N THR A 181 -6.08 8.16 0.97
CA THR A 181 -5.04 8.34 -0.05
C THR A 181 -4.39 7.01 -0.44
N VAL A 182 -4.49 5.95 0.37
CA VAL A 182 -4.14 4.58 -0.04
C VAL A 182 -4.88 4.10 -1.29
N PHE A 183 -6.09 4.61 -1.55
CA PHE A 183 -6.90 4.26 -2.72
C PHE A 183 -6.58 5.13 -3.94
N ARG A 184 -5.69 6.12 -3.79
CA ARG A 184 -5.19 6.95 -4.88
C ARG A 184 -4.17 6.25 -5.77
N ALA A 185 -4.37 4.96 -6.02
CA ALA A 185 -3.51 4.15 -6.84
C ALA A 185 -4.09 4.03 -8.25
N HIS A 186 -3.22 4.02 -9.26
CA HIS A 186 -3.64 3.66 -10.60
C HIS A 186 -3.98 2.16 -10.67
N PRO A 187 -4.95 1.70 -11.48
CA PRO A 187 -5.27 0.27 -11.60
C PRO A 187 -4.08 -0.61 -12.01
N VAL A 188 -3.18 -0.10 -12.86
CA VAL A 188 -1.93 -0.79 -13.24
C VAL A 188 -1.07 -1.08 -12.01
N GLU A 189 -0.91 -0.10 -11.12
CA GLU A 189 -0.19 -0.29 -9.84
C GLU A 189 -0.91 -1.33 -8.96
N SER A 190 -2.25 -1.30 -8.92
CA SER A 190 -3.04 -2.27 -8.15
C SER A 190 -2.87 -3.71 -8.67
N VAL A 191 -2.77 -3.89 -10.00
CA VAL A 191 -2.48 -5.20 -10.62
C VAL A 191 -1.06 -5.66 -10.27
N ILE A 192 -0.06 -4.78 -10.37
CA ILE A 192 1.33 -5.09 -9.99
C ILE A 192 1.40 -5.57 -8.54
N PHE A 193 0.79 -4.84 -7.60
CA PHE A 193 0.78 -5.25 -6.19
C PHE A 193 -0.01 -6.54 -5.95
N SER A 194 -1.08 -6.79 -6.71
CA SER A 194 -1.87 -8.03 -6.60
C SER A 194 -1.09 -9.26 -7.08
N LEU A 195 -0.38 -9.14 -8.21
CA LEU A 195 0.50 -10.19 -8.74
C LEU A 195 1.68 -10.46 -7.79
N ARG A 196 2.34 -9.40 -7.32
CA ARG A 196 3.42 -9.52 -6.33
C ARG A 196 2.92 -10.15 -5.02
N GLY A 197 1.72 -9.79 -4.56
CA GLY A 197 1.11 -10.41 -3.38
C GLY A 197 0.85 -11.91 -3.57
N THR A 198 0.38 -12.29 -4.76
CA THR A 198 0.17 -13.70 -5.14
C THR A 198 1.48 -14.47 -5.13
N ILE A 199 2.53 -13.98 -5.77
CA ILE A 199 3.85 -14.64 -5.80
C ILE A 199 4.41 -14.81 -4.39
N VAL A 200 4.41 -13.76 -3.58
CA VAL A 200 4.96 -13.80 -2.21
C VAL A 200 4.22 -14.80 -1.32
N GLN A 201 2.89 -14.77 -1.34
CA GLN A 201 2.07 -15.70 -0.56
C GLN A 201 2.25 -17.13 -1.04
N SER A 202 2.22 -17.36 -2.35
CA SER A 202 2.39 -18.71 -2.92
C SER A 202 3.78 -19.27 -2.60
N VAL A 203 4.85 -18.49 -2.75
CA VAL A 203 6.21 -18.92 -2.37
C VAL A 203 6.30 -19.25 -0.88
N ALA A 204 5.79 -18.37 -0.01
CA ALA A 204 5.84 -18.59 1.43
C ALA A 204 5.06 -19.84 1.84
N VAL A 205 3.81 -19.99 1.37
CA VAL A 205 2.96 -21.13 1.68
C VAL A 205 3.58 -22.43 1.18
N SER A 206 4.01 -22.48 -0.09
CA SER A 206 4.58 -23.69 -0.68
C SER A 206 5.87 -24.11 -0.02
N LEU A 207 6.77 -23.17 0.26
CA LEU A 207 8.04 -23.46 0.92
C LEU A 207 7.80 -24.03 2.32
N PHE A 208 6.89 -23.44 3.08
CA PHE A 208 6.64 -23.88 4.45
C PHE A 208 5.86 -25.19 4.53
N ILE A 209 4.87 -25.42 3.66
CA ILE A 209 4.23 -26.74 3.52
C ILE A 209 5.26 -27.78 3.06
N PHE A 210 6.15 -27.41 2.13
CA PHE A 210 7.20 -28.31 1.66
C PHE A 210 8.11 -28.76 2.80
N VAL A 211 8.60 -27.83 3.62
CA VAL A 211 9.59 -28.10 4.67
C VAL A 211 8.98 -28.67 5.97
N PHE A 212 7.85 -28.11 6.44
CA PHE A 212 7.19 -28.48 7.70
C PHE A 212 6.00 -29.44 7.53
N GLY A 213 5.64 -29.81 6.30
CA GLY A 213 4.48 -30.65 6.03
C GLY A 213 3.15 -29.93 6.27
N THR A 214 2.08 -30.71 6.47
CA THR A 214 0.72 -30.21 6.68
C THR A 214 0.45 -29.73 8.11
N SER A 215 1.46 -29.76 8.98
CA SER A 215 1.35 -29.36 10.39
C SER A 215 0.94 -27.89 10.54
N ILE A 216 1.17 -27.04 9.54
CA ILE A 216 0.74 -25.64 9.55
C ILE A 216 -0.74 -25.54 9.20
N GLU A 217 -1.57 -25.23 10.18
CA GLU A 217 -2.99 -24.95 9.92
C GLU A 217 -3.13 -23.79 8.92
N LEU A 218 -4.00 -23.97 7.93
CA LEU A 218 -4.36 -22.93 6.94
C LEU A 218 -4.80 -21.63 7.63
N LEU A 219 -5.40 -21.70 8.82
CA LEU A 219 -5.80 -20.52 9.59
C LEU A 219 -4.58 -19.70 10.06
N THR A 220 -3.45 -20.33 10.38
CA THR A 220 -2.16 -19.66 10.68
C THR A 220 -1.57 -19.01 9.43
N ILE A 221 -1.80 -19.60 8.26
CA ILE A 221 -1.34 -19.11 6.95
C ILE A 221 -2.13 -17.88 6.48
N TYR A 222 -3.44 -17.85 6.71
CA TYR A 222 -4.36 -16.81 6.22
C TYR A 222 -4.79 -15.78 7.29
N GLY A 223 -4.68 -16.13 8.57
CA GLY A 223 -5.09 -15.31 9.70
C GLY A 223 -4.01 -14.29 10.06
N THR A 224 -3.94 -13.19 9.31
CA THR A 224 -3.26 -11.93 9.64
C THR A 224 -1.98 -12.05 10.48
N SER A 225 -0.80 -11.95 9.85
CA SER A 225 0.46 -11.78 10.59
C SER A 225 0.30 -10.70 11.66
N ILE A 226 0.51 -11.05 12.93
CA ILE A 226 0.39 -10.14 14.08
C ILE A 226 1.20 -8.85 13.88
N LEU A 227 2.29 -8.92 13.12
CA LEU A 227 3.13 -7.79 12.74
C LEU A 227 2.41 -6.83 11.78
N LEU A 228 1.66 -7.36 10.81
CA LEU A 228 0.83 -6.55 9.91
C LEU A 228 -0.34 -5.92 10.68
N PHE A 229 -0.97 -6.68 11.58
CA PHE A 229 -2.00 -6.15 12.48
C PHE A 229 -1.45 -4.98 13.30
N ALA A 230 -0.29 -5.16 13.95
CA ALA A 230 0.36 -4.12 14.74
C ALA A 230 0.70 -2.88 13.91
N PHE A 231 1.25 -3.06 12.70
CA PHE A 231 1.54 -1.95 11.79
C PHE A 231 0.27 -1.19 11.39
N ASN A 232 -0.81 -1.91 11.04
CA ASN A 232 -2.09 -1.30 10.68
C ASN A 232 -2.71 -0.52 11.85
N ALA A 233 -2.63 -1.06 13.06
CA ALA A 233 -3.16 -0.43 14.26
C ALA A 233 -2.38 0.82 14.70
N THR A 234 -1.07 0.88 14.45
CA THR A 234 -0.19 1.88 15.08
C THR A 234 0.36 2.95 14.14
N GLY A 235 0.58 2.64 12.86
CA GLY A 235 1.32 3.52 11.96
C GLY A 235 0.72 3.66 10.56
N ALA A 236 0.09 2.60 10.04
CA ALA A 236 -0.31 2.56 8.64
C ALA A 236 -1.19 3.73 8.26
N ASN A 237 -2.28 4.03 8.97
CA ASN A 237 -3.15 5.17 8.61
C ASN A 237 -2.52 6.54 8.89
N LEU A 238 -1.72 6.66 9.96
CA LEU A 238 -1.12 7.92 10.39
C LEU A 238 -0.10 8.48 9.39
N ARG A 239 0.53 7.60 8.61
CA ARG A 239 1.45 7.98 7.54
C ARG A 239 0.79 8.80 6.42
N HIS A 240 -0.54 8.69 6.29
CA HIS A 240 -1.36 9.53 5.41
C HIS A 240 -2.28 10.42 6.26
N SER A 241 -1.68 11.29 7.07
CA SER A 241 -2.39 12.27 7.90
C SER A 241 -1.59 13.56 8.02
N HIS A 242 -2.13 14.56 8.73
CA HIS A 242 -1.43 15.81 9.03
C HIS A 242 -0.75 15.80 10.41
N VAL A 243 -0.50 14.60 10.96
CA VAL A 243 0.15 14.38 12.25
C VAL A 243 1.53 13.76 11.99
N PRO A 244 2.62 14.55 12.05
CA PRO A 244 3.97 14.05 11.81
C PRO A 244 4.48 13.36 13.08
N ILE A 245 4.21 12.05 13.18
CA ILE A 245 4.75 11.19 14.23
C ILE A 245 6.11 10.70 13.78
N SER A 246 7.15 11.20 14.43
CA SER A 246 8.53 10.76 14.22
C SER A 246 8.88 9.70 15.25
N TYR A 247 9.67 8.70 14.83
CA TYR A 247 10.24 7.72 15.76
C TYR A 247 11.68 8.10 16.19
N GLY A 248 12.18 9.27 15.80
CA GLY A 248 13.50 9.73 16.18
C GLY A 248 14.60 8.81 15.64
N LYS A 249 15.55 8.39 16.48
CA LYS A 249 16.71 7.59 16.03
C LYS A 249 16.36 6.18 15.54
N ILE A 250 15.21 5.62 15.91
CA ILE A 250 14.80 4.28 15.47
C ILE A 250 14.18 4.27 14.06
N GLU A 251 14.02 5.45 13.44
CA GLU A 251 13.65 5.62 12.03
C GLU A 251 14.64 5.00 11.03
N LYS A 252 15.82 4.56 11.50
CA LYS A 252 16.74 3.72 10.71
C LYS A 252 16.27 2.26 10.54
N PHE A 253 15.33 1.82 11.36
CA PHE A 253 14.81 0.45 11.35
C PHE A 253 13.32 0.41 10.99
N PHE A 254 12.52 1.30 11.55
CA PHE A 254 11.07 1.34 11.38
C PHE A 254 10.65 2.59 10.63
N MET A 255 9.75 2.44 9.66
CA MET A 255 9.20 3.56 8.90
C MET A 255 8.22 4.35 9.75
N SER A 256 8.55 5.60 10.09
CA SER A 256 7.64 6.46 10.83
C SER A 256 6.59 7.12 9.93
N PRO A 257 5.41 7.49 10.48
CA PRO A 257 4.45 8.32 9.76
C PRO A 257 5.06 9.59 9.18
N ALA A 258 5.96 10.25 9.91
CA ALA A 258 6.63 11.45 9.44
C ALA A 258 7.62 11.16 8.28
N GLN A 259 8.38 10.06 8.32
CA GLN A 259 9.26 9.67 7.20
C GLN A 259 8.49 9.40 5.91
N HIS A 260 7.35 8.72 6.01
CA HIS A 260 6.47 8.47 4.86
C HIS A 260 5.84 9.78 4.35
N GLN A 261 5.49 10.73 5.23
CA GLN A 261 5.03 12.05 4.81
C GLN A 261 6.13 12.81 4.05
N LEU A 262 7.40 12.72 4.48
CA LEU A 262 8.52 13.30 3.72
C LEU A 262 8.63 12.69 2.32
N HIS A 263 8.47 11.38 2.19
CA HIS A 263 8.45 10.71 0.89
C HIS A 263 7.38 11.28 -0.06
N HIS A 264 6.22 11.70 0.45
CA HIS A 264 5.18 12.38 -0.34
C HIS A 264 5.45 13.87 -0.60
N SER A 265 6.45 14.46 0.05
CA SER A 265 6.74 15.88 -0.05
C SER A 265 7.18 16.27 -1.47
N SER A 266 6.68 17.41 -1.93
CA SER A 266 7.09 18.03 -3.18
C SER A 266 8.50 18.64 -3.13
N ALA A 267 9.10 18.79 -1.93
CA ALA A 267 10.41 19.39 -1.77
C ALA A 267 11.53 18.51 -2.34
N LYS A 268 12.44 19.14 -3.09
CA LYS A 268 13.49 18.45 -3.86
C LYS A 268 14.40 17.58 -2.98
N GLN A 269 14.68 17.98 -1.74
CA GLN A 269 15.53 17.19 -0.84
C GLN A 269 14.89 15.86 -0.39
N HIS A 270 13.56 15.72 -0.52
CA HIS A 270 12.83 14.52 -0.15
C HIS A 270 12.55 13.59 -1.34
N HIS A 271 12.89 14.00 -2.57
CA HIS A 271 12.69 13.16 -3.75
C HIS A 271 13.54 11.90 -3.65
N ASP A 272 12.96 10.78 -4.07
CA ASP A 272 13.58 9.46 -4.05
C ASP A 272 14.10 9.02 -2.68
N LYS A 273 13.35 9.33 -1.62
CA LYS A 273 13.65 8.92 -0.24
C LYS A 273 12.51 8.11 0.36
N ASN A 274 12.85 7.26 1.34
CA ASN A 274 11.93 6.55 2.23
C ASN A 274 10.85 5.72 1.49
N PHE A 275 11.25 4.71 0.73
CA PHE A 275 10.36 3.79 0.02
C PHE A 275 9.83 2.64 0.89
N GLY A 276 10.36 2.45 2.09
CA GLY A 276 9.93 1.42 3.03
C GLY A 276 8.45 1.53 3.41
N VAL A 277 7.84 0.40 3.78
CA VAL A 277 6.41 0.34 4.15
C VAL A 277 6.25 0.30 5.65
N ALA A 278 6.69 -0.78 6.30
CA ALA A 278 6.76 -0.91 7.75
C ALA A 278 8.19 -0.75 8.26
N LEU A 279 9.18 -1.27 7.52
CA LEU A 279 10.59 -1.16 7.86
C LEU A 279 11.31 -0.17 6.94
N SER A 280 12.22 0.60 7.52
CA SER A 280 13.13 1.51 6.81
C SER A 280 14.55 0.94 6.67
N ILE A 281 14.79 -0.30 7.15
CA ILE A 281 16.07 -1.00 6.95
C ILE A 281 16.43 -1.13 5.47
N TRP A 282 15.42 -1.32 4.61
CA TRP A 282 15.60 -1.42 3.17
C TRP A 282 16.04 -0.11 2.55
N ASP A 283 15.53 1.01 3.07
CA ASP A 283 15.98 2.34 2.68
C ASP A 283 17.41 2.63 3.11
N ASN A 284 17.79 2.15 4.29
CA ASN A 284 19.18 2.25 4.74
C ASN A 284 20.12 1.44 3.83
N TRP A 285 19.71 0.21 3.47
CA TRP A 285 20.44 -0.65 2.54
C TRP A 285 20.57 -0.03 1.14
N ALA A 286 19.49 0.54 0.60
CA ALA A 286 19.47 1.17 -0.72
C ALA A 286 19.97 2.64 -0.71
N LYS A 287 20.42 3.16 0.44
CA LYS A 287 20.88 4.55 0.61
C LYS A 287 19.81 5.62 0.25
N THR A 288 18.54 5.29 0.48
CA THR A 288 17.36 6.13 0.26
C THR A 288 16.74 6.62 1.57
N LEU A 289 17.32 6.27 2.72
CA LEU A 289 16.85 6.72 4.03
C LEU A 289 16.99 8.24 4.20
N HIS A 290 15.94 8.86 4.74
CA HIS A 290 15.90 10.25 5.17
C HIS A 290 15.13 10.34 6.50
N PHE A 291 15.77 10.87 7.54
CA PHE A 291 15.16 11.02 8.86
C PHE A 291 14.18 12.20 8.91
N SER A 292 13.12 12.11 9.70
CA SER A 292 12.09 13.15 9.71
C SER A 292 12.37 14.35 10.64
N HIS A 293 13.63 14.58 11.02
CA HIS A 293 13.97 15.59 12.04
C HIS A 293 13.92 17.01 11.47
N GLY A 294 13.27 17.94 12.17
CA GLY A 294 13.31 19.38 11.89
C GLY A 294 12.39 19.89 10.78
N GLU A 295 11.82 19.01 9.97
CA GLU A 295 10.99 19.38 8.82
C GLU A 295 9.53 19.64 9.23
N MET A 296 9.08 20.90 9.13
CA MET A 296 7.69 21.31 9.34
C MET A 296 7.14 22.00 8.09
N GLY A 297 5.83 21.86 7.86
CA GLY A 297 5.14 22.57 6.78
C GLY A 297 5.34 21.94 5.40
N LEU A 298 5.13 20.62 5.30
CA LEU A 298 5.21 19.91 4.03
C LEU A 298 4.12 20.38 3.05
N SER A 299 4.52 20.59 1.80
CA SER A 299 3.63 20.72 0.66
C SER A 299 3.67 19.41 -0.13
N PHE A 300 2.49 18.89 -0.46
CA PHE A 300 2.31 17.65 -1.22
C PHE A 300 1.79 17.93 -2.64
N GLY A 301 1.76 16.91 -3.49
CA GLY A 301 1.34 16.98 -4.87
C GLY A 301 2.51 17.03 -5.86
N VAL A 302 2.24 16.71 -7.12
CA VAL A 302 3.21 16.76 -8.20
C VAL A 302 3.06 18.09 -8.93
N LYS A 303 4.12 18.91 -8.91
CA LYS A 303 4.19 20.16 -9.68
C LYS A 303 4.71 19.84 -11.08
N SER A 304 3.82 19.90 -12.07
CA SER A 304 4.16 19.70 -13.48
C SER A 304 3.15 20.46 -14.35
N GLU A 305 3.58 21.02 -15.47
CA GLU A 305 2.68 21.73 -16.41
C GLU A 305 1.60 20.81 -16.99
N LEU A 306 1.88 19.51 -17.13
CA LEU A 306 0.90 18.49 -17.51
C LEU A 306 -0.17 18.26 -16.43
N TYR A 307 0.03 18.82 -15.24
CA TYR A 307 -0.69 18.56 -14.00
C TYR A 307 -1.37 19.84 -13.47
N GLN A 308 -2.00 20.63 -14.36
CA GLN A 308 -2.82 21.81 -13.99
C GLN A 308 -4.25 21.46 -13.50
N ASN A 309 -4.66 20.18 -13.50
CA ASN A 309 -5.99 19.69 -13.05
C ASN A 309 -5.92 18.30 -12.40
N ASN A 310 -5.11 18.16 -11.36
CA ASN A 310 -4.62 16.86 -10.83
C ASN A 310 -5.64 15.94 -10.22
N HIS A 311 -6.85 16.43 -9.94
CA HIS A 311 -7.84 15.69 -9.15
C HIS A 311 -9.04 15.23 -9.98
N SER A 312 -9.04 15.46 -11.30
CA SER A 312 -10.09 14.92 -12.18
C SER A 312 -9.83 13.44 -12.47
N LEU A 313 -10.89 12.65 -12.60
CA LEU A 313 -10.75 11.21 -12.91
C LEU A 313 -10.06 11.00 -14.27
N PHE A 314 -10.38 11.84 -15.26
CA PHE A 314 -9.69 11.84 -16.54
C PHE A 314 -8.17 12.02 -16.37
N SER A 315 -7.76 13.00 -15.56
CA SER A 315 -6.33 13.23 -15.26
C SER A 315 -5.69 12.01 -14.58
N LEU A 316 -6.36 11.46 -13.57
CA LEU A 316 -5.81 10.39 -12.72
C LEU A 316 -5.67 9.05 -13.44
N TYR A 317 -6.55 8.76 -14.42
CA TYR A 317 -6.51 7.50 -15.19
C TYR A 317 -5.77 7.63 -16.53
N LEU A 318 -5.97 8.72 -17.28
CA LEU A 318 -5.49 8.79 -18.68
C LEU A 318 -4.15 9.50 -18.87
N ARG A 319 -3.80 10.48 -18.02
CA ARG A 319 -2.50 11.16 -18.15
C ARG A 319 -1.30 10.24 -17.95
N PRO A 320 -1.31 9.26 -17.02
CA PRO A 320 -0.22 8.28 -16.94
C PRO A 320 0.07 7.61 -18.28
N PHE A 321 -0.95 7.18 -19.02
CA PHE A 321 -0.76 6.59 -20.35
C PHE A 321 -0.21 7.59 -21.38
N GLN A 322 -0.70 8.84 -21.36
CA GLN A 322 -0.17 9.89 -22.25
C GLN A 322 1.31 10.17 -21.98
N GLU A 323 1.73 10.16 -20.72
CA GLU A 323 3.13 10.34 -20.34
C GLU A 323 3.98 9.16 -20.83
N VAL A 324 3.52 7.92 -20.65
CA VAL A 324 4.21 6.71 -21.14
C VAL A 324 4.40 6.76 -22.65
N ILE A 325 3.37 7.15 -23.42
CA ILE A 325 3.44 7.25 -24.88
C ILE A 325 4.41 8.35 -25.34
N LYS A 326 4.51 9.46 -24.60
CA LYS A 326 5.42 10.57 -24.91
C LYS A 326 6.85 10.32 -24.46
N TYR A 327 7.07 9.38 -23.53
CA TYR A 327 8.38 9.10 -22.94
C TYR A 327 9.51 8.86 -23.97
N PRO A 328 9.32 8.11 -25.08
CA PRO A 328 10.37 7.92 -26.09
C PRO A 328 10.78 9.22 -26.80
N LYS A 329 9.82 10.13 -27.04
CA LYS A 329 10.05 11.39 -27.77
C LYS A 329 10.80 12.43 -26.94
N ILE A 330 10.58 12.43 -25.63
CA ILE A 330 11.26 13.35 -24.71
C ILE A 330 12.76 13.00 -24.62
N ASN A 331 13.11 11.71 -24.59
CA ASN A 331 14.50 11.26 -24.53
C ASN A 331 15.29 11.45 -25.84
N SER A 332 14.63 11.62 -26.99
CA SER A 332 15.31 11.87 -28.27
C SER A 332 15.63 13.35 -28.51
N GLU A 333 14.94 14.27 -27.84
CA GLU A 333 15.09 15.72 -28.05
C GLU A 333 15.74 16.44 -26.87
N THR A 334 15.85 15.79 -25.70
CA THR A 334 16.45 16.40 -24.50
C THR A 334 17.67 15.61 -24.02
N LYS A 335 18.77 16.32 -23.71
CA LYS A 335 19.82 15.80 -22.82
C LYS A 335 19.15 15.27 -21.54
N PRO A 336 19.69 14.21 -20.90
CA PRO A 336 19.02 13.52 -19.81
C PRO A 336 18.64 14.49 -18.68
N ARG A 337 17.32 14.74 -18.55
CA ARG A 337 16.59 15.41 -17.46
C ARG A 337 17.28 16.60 -16.77
N GLU A 338 16.88 17.81 -17.15
CA GLU A 338 16.94 18.99 -16.26
C GLU A 338 15.72 19.12 -15.33
N GLU A 339 14.77 18.17 -15.37
CA GLU A 339 13.93 17.87 -14.20
C GLU A 339 14.73 16.99 -13.24
N ASN A 340 15.53 17.64 -12.40
CA ASN A 340 16.48 17.10 -11.43
C ASN A 340 16.16 15.72 -10.79
N VAL A 341 16.40 14.65 -11.55
CA VAL A 341 16.59 13.29 -11.03
C VAL A 341 18.02 12.94 -11.35
N VAL A 342 18.89 13.08 -10.36
CA VAL A 342 20.28 12.61 -10.45
C VAL A 342 20.23 11.08 -10.50
N PHE A 343 20.13 10.54 -11.71
CA PHE A 343 20.42 9.14 -11.98
C PHE A 343 21.93 8.93 -11.82
N LYS A 344 22.39 8.77 -10.57
CA LYS A 344 23.66 8.08 -10.37
C LYS A 344 23.42 6.62 -10.77
N LYS A 345 24.11 6.19 -11.83
CA LYS A 345 24.30 4.78 -12.17
C LYS A 345 24.66 4.04 -10.90
N ILE A 346 23.78 3.16 -10.45
CA ILE A 346 24.15 2.09 -9.51
C ILE A 346 24.72 1.00 -10.42
N ILE A 347 26.06 0.88 -10.39
CA ILE A 347 26.77 -0.35 -10.77
C ILE A 347 26.74 -1.25 -9.55
#